data_AF-A0A9D6DQT0-F1
#
_entry.id   AF-A0A9D6DQT0-F1
#
_cell.length_a   1.000
_cell.length_b   1.000
_cell.length_c   1.000
_cell.angle_alpha   90.00
_cell.angle_beta   90.00
_cell.angle_gamma   90.00
#
_symmetry.space_group_name_H-M   'P 1'
#
loop_
_entity.id
_entity.type
_entity.pdbx_description
1 polymer ?
#
loop_
_entity_poly.entity_id
_entity_poly.type
_entity_poly.pdbx_seq_one_letter_code
_entity_poly.pdbx_strand_id
1 'polypeptide(L)'
;MSMVLLVGGCDKQSAPSALRQQSISAESYNMSVVKTVGNYSYIPFNVDGNPSDHAVKILGALSAFEKAHPEIEITFWQIEKQQRAYITSSYIFGIWVTHRPKK
;
A
#
# COMPACT_ATOMS: atom_id res chain seq x y z
N MET A 1 -30.97 -35.70 17.12
CA MET A 1 -31.25 -34.53 16.26
C MET A 1 -29.93 -33.81 16.05
N SER A 2 -29.45 -33.78 14.81
CA SER A 2 -28.11 -33.31 14.43
C SER A 2 -27.94 -31.81 14.63
N MET A 3 -26.81 -31.43 15.20
CA MET A 3 -26.29 -30.07 15.24
C MET A 3 -25.60 -29.79 13.91
N VAL A 4 -26.12 -28.83 13.13
CA VAL A 4 -25.50 -28.36 11.89
C VAL A 4 -24.52 -27.25 12.27
N LEU A 5 -23.22 -27.54 12.19
CA LEU A 5 -22.17 -26.52 12.25
C LEU A 5 -22.11 -25.85 10.88
N LEU A 6 -22.64 -24.63 10.80
CA LEU A 6 -22.41 -23.71 9.68
C LEU A 6 -20.93 -23.32 9.68
N VAL A 7 -20.16 -23.95 8.81
CA VAL A 7 -18.80 -23.51 8.49
C VAL A 7 -18.95 -22.23 7.68
N GLY A 8 -18.97 -21.08 8.38
CA GLY A 8 -18.90 -19.78 7.76
C GLY A 8 -17.64 -19.70 6.93
N GLY A 9 -17.79 -19.51 5.61
CA GLY A 9 -16.68 -19.39 4.70
C GLY A 9 -15.73 -18.29 5.17
N CYS A 10 -14.44 -18.60 5.18
CA CYS A 10 -13.42 -17.56 5.33
C CYS A 10 -13.65 -16.54 4.21
N ASP A 11 -14.20 -15.38 4.56
CA ASP A 11 -14.09 -14.19 3.72
C ASP A 11 -12.61 -14.07 3.37
N LYS A 12 -12.29 -14.19 2.08
CA LYS A 12 -10.95 -13.90 1.59
C LYS A 12 -10.75 -12.41 1.84
N GLN A 13 -10.20 -12.09 3.00
CA GLN A 13 -9.86 -10.73 3.37
C GLN A 13 -8.98 -10.19 2.26
N SER A 14 -9.52 -9.24 1.49
CA SER A 14 -8.83 -8.61 0.39
C SER A 14 -7.50 -8.07 0.92
N ALA A 15 -6.43 -8.24 0.14
CA ALA A 15 -5.11 -7.76 0.54
C ALA A 15 -5.22 -6.28 0.91
N PRO A 16 -4.69 -5.85 2.08
CA PRO A 16 -4.81 -4.47 2.53
C PRO A 16 -4.19 -3.54 1.48
N SER A 17 -4.81 -2.39 1.20
CA SER A 17 -4.25 -1.36 0.32
C SER A 17 -4.39 0.02 0.96
N ALA A 18 -3.34 0.83 0.85
CA ALA A 18 -3.34 2.22 1.27
C ALA A 18 -4.13 3.09 0.29
N LEU A 19 -4.30 2.68 -0.97
CA LEU A 19 -5.14 3.40 -1.93
C LEU A 19 -6.62 3.07 -1.69
N ARG A 20 -7.43 4.11 -1.47
CA ARG A 20 -8.89 3.99 -1.53
C ARG A 20 -9.40 4.66 -2.79
N GLN A 21 -10.08 3.89 -3.63
CA GLN A 21 -10.81 4.43 -4.77
C GLN A 21 -12.05 5.15 -4.23
N GLN A 22 -12.01 6.49 -4.19
CA GLN A 22 -13.16 7.32 -3.86
C GLN A 22 -13.74 7.90 -5.14
N SER A 23 -15.06 7.77 -5.28
CA SER A 23 -15.71 7.73 -6.59
C SER A 23 -15.74 9.04 -7.39
N ILE A 24 -15.35 10.22 -6.85
CA ILE A 24 -15.65 11.48 -7.58
C ILE A 24 -14.57 12.59 -7.60
N SER A 25 -13.58 12.72 -6.71
CA SER A 25 -12.59 13.82 -6.93
C SER A 25 -11.25 13.82 -6.16
N ALA A 26 -10.99 12.89 -5.25
CA ALA A 26 -9.67 12.82 -4.61
C ALA A 26 -9.35 11.38 -4.21
N GLU A 27 -8.12 10.96 -4.50
CA GLU A 27 -7.57 9.74 -3.93
C GLU A 27 -7.36 9.97 -2.43
N SER A 28 -7.90 9.07 -1.62
CA SER A 28 -7.64 9.07 -0.18
C SER A 28 -6.68 7.94 0.16
N TYR A 29 -5.73 8.25 1.04
CA TYR A 29 -4.70 7.31 1.46
C TYR A 29 -4.96 6.82 2.88
N ASN A 30 -5.21 5.53 3.05
CA ASN A 30 -5.42 4.92 4.34
C ASN A 30 -4.08 4.53 4.98
N MET A 31 -3.55 5.38 5.86
CA MET A 31 -2.28 5.10 6.53
C MET A 31 -2.37 4.04 7.64
N SER A 32 -3.57 3.65 8.08
CA SER A 32 -3.75 2.62 9.13
C SER A 32 -3.31 1.22 8.71
N VAL A 33 -3.14 0.96 7.41
CA VAL A 33 -2.69 -0.33 6.89
C VAL A 33 -1.18 -0.40 6.67
N VAL A 34 -0.46 0.71 6.90
CA VAL A 34 1.01 0.73 6.81
C VAL A 34 1.58 -0.10 7.95
N LYS A 35 2.57 -0.93 7.62
CA LYS A 35 3.29 -1.73 8.61
C LYS A 35 4.65 -1.11 8.86
N THR A 36 4.98 -0.85 10.12
CA THR A 36 6.26 -0.23 10.51
C THR A 36 7.01 -1.10 11.51
N VAL A 37 8.30 -1.31 11.25
CA VAL A 37 9.23 -2.01 12.14
C VAL A 37 10.54 -1.22 12.17
N GLY A 38 10.84 -0.58 13.29
CA GLY A 38 11.99 0.31 13.42
C GLY A 38 11.94 1.44 12.39
N ASN A 39 13.01 1.59 11.61
CA ASN A 39 13.18 2.64 10.59
C ASN A 39 12.62 2.27 9.21
N TYR A 40 11.86 1.17 9.13
CA TYR A 40 11.33 0.65 7.88
C TYR A 40 9.81 0.58 7.93
N SER A 41 9.17 1.07 6.88
CA SER A 41 7.73 1.01 6.68
C SER A 41 7.40 0.39 5.33
N TYR A 42 6.29 -0.33 5.28
CA TYR A 42 5.72 -0.85 4.04
C TYR A 42 4.33 -0.26 3.81
N ILE A 43 4.18 0.46 2.72
CA ILE A 43 2.90 1.02 2.27
C ILE A 43 2.32 0.07 1.22
N PRO A 44 1.29 -0.74 1.56
CA PRO A 44 0.68 -1.61 0.58
C PRO A 44 -0.11 -0.79 -0.46
N PHE A 45 0.00 -1.13 -1.73
CA PHE A 45 -0.52 -0.31 -2.84
C PHE A 45 -1.45 -1.08 -3.77
N ASN A 46 -1.08 -2.30 -4.15
CA ASN A 46 -1.92 -3.26 -4.87
C ASN A 46 -2.62 -2.69 -6.12
N VAL A 47 -1.85 -2.25 -7.11
CA VAL A 47 -2.39 -1.74 -8.38
C VAL A 47 -1.74 -2.39 -9.60
N ASP A 48 -2.56 -2.64 -10.61
CA ASP A 48 -2.12 -3.03 -11.94
C ASP A 48 -1.52 -1.84 -12.69
N GLY A 49 -0.49 -2.10 -13.48
CA GLY A 49 0.15 -1.12 -14.36
C GLY A 49 1.60 -0.82 -14.00
N ASN A 50 2.26 -0.03 -14.84
CA ASN A 50 3.65 0.33 -14.60
C ASN A 50 3.75 1.43 -13.53
N PRO A 51 4.82 1.45 -12.73
CA PRO A 51 5.09 2.53 -11.80
C PRO A 51 5.00 3.94 -12.39
N SER A 52 5.44 4.13 -13.64
CA SER A 52 5.36 5.41 -14.35
C SER A 52 3.93 5.94 -14.46
N ASP A 53 2.97 5.04 -14.69
CA ASP A 53 1.57 5.40 -14.95
C ASP A 53 0.85 5.79 -13.65
N HIS A 54 1.41 5.40 -12.51
CA HIS A 54 0.88 5.70 -11.17
C HIS A 54 1.78 6.65 -10.38
N ALA A 55 2.68 7.39 -11.03
CA ALA A 55 3.64 8.26 -10.36
C ALA A 55 2.98 9.24 -9.38
N VAL A 56 1.87 9.87 -9.77
CA VAL A 56 1.10 10.79 -8.91
C VAL A 56 0.58 10.07 -7.65
N LYS A 57 0.10 8.85 -7.81
CA LYS A 57 -0.42 8.04 -6.70
C LYS A 57 0.69 7.60 -5.74
N ILE A 58 1.83 7.22 -6.29
CA ILE A 58 3.02 6.82 -5.52
C ILE A 58 3.52 8.00 -4.69
N LEU A 59 3.70 9.16 -5.31
CA LEU A 59 4.13 10.38 -4.62
C LEU A 59 3.08 10.85 -3.60
N GLY A 60 1.80 10.72 -3.91
CA GLY A 60 0.71 11.02 -2.99
C GLY A 60 0.72 10.12 -1.75
N ALA A 61 1.01 8.82 -1.91
CA ALA A 61 1.15 7.88 -0.80
C ALA A 61 2.34 8.22 0.11
N LEU A 62 3.49 8.56 -0.48
CA LEU A 62 4.67 9.02 0.28
C LEU A 62 4.36 10.31 1.04
N SER A 63 3.73 11.30 0.39
CA SER A 63 3.33 12.55 1.04
C SER A 63 2.34 12.32 2.19
N ALA A 64 1.37 11.42 1.99
CA ALA A 64 0.41 11.07 3.03
C ALA A 64 1.08 10.34 4.22
N PHE A 65 2.09 9.51 3.97
CA PHE A 65 2.90 8.90 5.00
C PHE A 65 3.67 9.95 5.82
N GLU A 66 4.35 10.90 5.18
CA GLU A 66 5.06 11.97 5.90
C GLU A 66 4.12 12.88 6.70
N LYS A 67 2.92 13.16 6.19
CA LYS A 67 1.90 13.94 6.92
C LYS A 67 1.35 13.20 8.14
N ALA A 68 1.23 11.87 8.05
CA ALA A 68 0.79 11.04 9.17
C ALA A 68 1.86 10.88 10.26
N HIS A 69 3.14 11.09 9.90
CA HIS A 69 4.29 10.96 10.77
C HIS A 69 5.15 12.24 10.75
N PRO A 70 4.67 13.36 11.31
CA PRO A 70 5.40 14.63 11.29
C PRO A 70 6.77 14.55 11.96
N GLU A 71 6.99 13.56 12.83
CA GLU A 71 8.21 13.28 13.57
C GLU A 71 9.30 12.55 12.77
N ILE A 72 9.02 12.07 11.55
CA ILE A 72 10.00 11.35 10.71
C ILE A 72 10.24 12.02 9.36
N GLU A 73 11.39 11.74 8.77
CA GLU A 73 11.79 12.11 7.42
C GLU A 73 12.06 10.83 6.61
N ILE A 74 11.52 10.74 5.40
CA ILE A 74 11.84 9.67 4.45
C ILE A 74 13.26 9.87 3.93
N THR A 75 14.11 8.87 4.05
CA THR A 75 15.49 8.89 3.54
C THR A 75 15.67 8.07 2.27
N PHE A 76 14.82 7.06 2.07
CA PHE A 76 14.84 6.21 0.89
C PHE A 76 13.46 5.58 0.68
N TRP A 77 13.14 5.28 -0.57
CA TRP A 77 11.97 4.49 -0.91
C TRP A 77 12.20 3.65 -2.18
N GLN A 78 11.50 2.52 -2.27
CA GLN A 78 11.55 1.64 -3.42
C GLN A 78 10.19 1.00 -3.65
N ILE A 79 9.81 0.86 -4.91
CA ILE A 79 8.59 0.15 -5.30
C ILE A 79 8.84 -1.34 -5.33
N GLU A 80 7.98 -2.08 -4.66
CA GLU A 80 7.85 -3.52 -4.85
C GLU A 80 6.91 -3.81 -6.01
N LYS A 81 7.44 -4.39 -7.09
CA LYS A 81 6.68 -4.78 -8.28
C LYS A 81 7.00 -6.19 -8.72
N GLN A 82 6.05 -6.83 -9.41
CA GLN A 82 6.28 -8.05 -10.15
C GLN A 82 5.86 -7.88 -11.61
N GLN A 83 6.67 -8.42 -12.50
CA GLN A 83 6.41 -8.51 -13.92
C GLN A 83 7.01 -9.82 -14.41
N ARG A 84 6.18 -10.75 -14.92
CA ARG A 84 6.64 -12.10 -15.30
C ARG A 84 7.39 -12.11 -16.63
N ALA A 85 7.04 -11.22 -17.55
CA ALA A 85 7.74 -11.00 -18.81
C ALA A 85 7.53 -9.55 -19.30
N TYR A 86 8.36 -9.10 -20.24
CA TYR A 86 8.28 -7.74 -20.80
C TYR A 86 6.87 -7.33 -21.26
N ILE A 87 6.12 -8.28 -21.83
CA ILE A 87 4.75 -8.06 -22.35
C ILE A 87 3.63 -8.23 -21.31
N THR A 88 3.94 -8.73 -20.10
CA THR A 88 2.90 -8.93 -19.06
C THR A 88 2.66 -7.64 -18.30
N SER A 89 1.39 -7.40 -17.92
CA SER A 89 1.02 -6.29 -17.04
C SER A 89 1.88 -6.31 -15.78
N SER A 90 2.55 -5.19 -15.51
CA SER A 90 3.24 -4.98 -14.23
C SER A 90 2.20 -4.91 -13.11
N TYR A 91 2.54 -5.45 -11.94
CA TYR A 91 1.75 -5.28 -10.73
C TYR A 91 2.60 -4.64 -9.65
N ILE A 92 2.08 -3.58 -9.02
CA ILE A 92 2.72 -2.87 -7.91
C ILE A 92 2.09 -3.37 -6.61
N PHE A 93 2.86 -4.09 -5.80
CA PHE A 93 2.39 -4.59 -4.51
C PHE A 93 2.40 -3.49 -3.45
N GLY A 94 3.47 -2.72 -3.39
CA GLY A 94 3.65 -1.73 -2.35
C GLY A 94 4.91 -0.90 -2.50
N ILE A 95 5.19 -0.11 -1.48
CA ILE A 95 6.34 0.79 -1.42
C ILE A 95 7.06 0.53 -0.10
N TRP A 96 8.33 0.12 -0.20
CA TRP A 96 9.27 0.10 0.92
C TRP A 96 9.74 1.52 1.20
N VAL A 97 9.69 1.93 2.45
CA VAL A 97 10.09 3.27 2.91
C VAL A 97 11.08 3.12 4.05
N THR A 98 12.23 3.75 3.93
CA THR A 98 13.17 3.94 5.04
C THR A 98 13.03 5.36 5.54
N HIS A 99 12.98 5.52 6.86
CA HIS A 99 12.81 6.82 7.50
C HIS A 99 13.68 6.94 8.74
N ARG A 100 13.79 8.16 9.26
CA ARG A 100 14.49 8.48 10.51
C ARG A 100 13.76 9.58 11.27
N PRO A 101 13.98 9.74 12.57
CA PRO A 101 13.46 10.89 13.30
C PRO A 101 13.94 12.22 12.69
N LYS A 102 13.02 13.18 12.56
CA LYS A 102 13.34 14.58 12.28
C LYS A 102 14.00 15.19 13.51
N LYS A 103 15.03 16.00 13.28
CA LYS A 103 15.68 16.81 14.32
C LYS A 103 14.94 18.12 14.53
#